data_AF-A0A961ZFC8-F1
#
_entry.id   AF-A0A961ZFC8-F1
#
_cell.length_a   1.000
_cell.length_b   1.000
_cell.length_c   1.000
_cell.angle_alpha   90.00
_cell.angle_beta   90.00
_cell.angle_gamma   90.00
#
_symmetry.space_group_name_H-M   'P 1'
#
loop_
_entity.id
_entity.type
_entity.pdbx_description
1 polymer ?
#
loop_
_entity_poly.entity_id
_entity_poly.type
_entity_poly.pdbx_seq_one_letter_code
_entity_poly.pdbx_strand_id
1 'polypeptide(L)'
;MSGKTLYDKIWDAHLVTDNGDGTSLLYIDRHLVHEVTSPQAFEGLRLSHRKVHAPGRTLAVVDHNVPTTDRTHGIDDPESKLQVDTLAQNAKDFGVEYFDELDHRQGIVHIVGPEQGFTLPGMTIVCGDSHTSTHGAFGALAHGIGTSEVEHVLATQTLVQSKAKNMRVTVNGQLPDGVSAKDIVLAIIGEIGTAGGTGHVIEFAGEAIRSLSMEGRMTVCNMTIEGGARAGLIAPDEKTFEYIKGRNRAPTGEAYDMAVDYWKTLYSDPDATFDREVVLDAASLPPIVSWGSSPEDVVSVTGVVPDPDEIDDANRRQSKKRALEYMGLKAGEKITDIELDRIFIGSCTNG
;
A
#
# COMPACT_ATOMS: atom_id res chain seq x y z
N MET A 1 -22.31 -14.51 18.69
CA MET A 1 -21.45 -14.40 17.49
C MET A 1 -20.15 -13.79 17.97
N SER A 2 -19.01 -14.30 17.52
CA SER A 2 -17.71 -13.67 17.82
C SER A 2 -17.67 -12.25 17.27
N GLY A 3 -16.89 -11.38 17.89
CA GLY A 3 -16.58 -10.05 17.37
C GLY A 3 -16.01 -10.08 15.96
N LYS A 4 -16.17 -8.99 15.22
CA LYS A 4 -15.67 -8.82 13.85
C LYS A 4 -14.34 -8.08 13.86
N THR A 5 -13.42 -8.48 12.98
CA THR A 5 -12.22 -7.67 12.73
C THR A 5 -12.56 -6.40 11.96
N LEU A 6 -11.64 -5.44 11.88
CA LEU A 6 -11.78 -4.28 11.01
C LEU A 6 -11.96 -4.71 9.56
N TYR A 7 -11.18 -5.71 9.11
CA TYR A 7 -11.33 -6.28 7.77
C TYR A 7 -12.73 -6.86 7.55
N ASP A 8 -13.27 -7.63 8.50
CA ASP A 8 -14.62 -8.19 8.39
C ASP A 8 -15.69 -7.10 8.30
N LYS A 9 -15.57 -6.04 9.10
CA LYS A 9 -16.51 -4.91 9.07
C LYS A 9 -16.51 -4.22 7.71
N ILE A 10 -15.34 -3.96 7.14
CA ILE A 10 -15.22 -3.33 5.82
C ILE A 10 -15.72 -4.29 4.75
N TRP A 11 -15.30 -5.55 4.76
CA TRP A 11 -15.74 -6.56 3.79
C TRP A 11 -17.27 -6.67 3.75
N ASP A 12 -17.90 -6.84 4.92
CA ASP A 12 -19.34 -7.05 5.02
C ASP A 12 -20.14 -5.81 4.57
N ALA A 13 -19.61 -4.60 4.78
CA ALA A 13 -20.23 -3.36 4.31
C ALA A 13 -20.20 -3.20 2.78
N HIS A 14 -19.32 -3.92 2.08
CA HIS A 14 -19.12 -3.80 0.62
C HIS A 14 -19.53 -5.06 -0.14
N LEU A 15 -20.04 -6.08 0.55
CA LEU A 15 -20.49 -7.32 -0.06
C LEU A 15 -21.75 -7.08 -0.92
N VAL A 16 -21.61 -7.24 -2.24
CA VAL A 16 -22.75 -7.17 -3.17
C VAL A 16 -23.45 -8.52 -3.22
N THR A 17 -22.70 -9.59 -3.44
CA THR A 17 -23.21 -10.96 -3.38
C THR A 17 -22.09 -11.95 -3.07
N ASP A 18 -22.44 -13.01 -2.35
CA ASP A 18 -21.63 -14.23 -2.30
C ASP A 18 -21.98 -15.09 -3.52
N ASN A 19 -20.97 -15.61 -4.22
CA ASN A 19 -21.17 -16.45 -5.40
C ASN A 19 -21.37 -17.93 -5.05
N GLY A 20 -21.13 -18.33 -3.79
CA GLY A 20 -21.29 -19.70 -3.31
C GLY A 20 -20.17 -20.66 -3.71
N ASP A 21 -19.13 -20.18 -4.41
CA ASP A 21 -17.96 -20.95 -4.87
C ASP A 21 -16.67 -20.57 -4.13
N GLY A 22 -16.78 -19.82 -3.03
CA GLY A 22 -15.65 -19.27 -2.29
C GLY A 22 -15.18 -17.90 -2.78
N THR A 23 -15.86 -17.33 -3.77
CA THR A 23 -15.68 -15.93 -4.20
C THR A 23 -16.90 -15.08 -3.88
N SER A 24 -16.70 -13.77 -3.83
CA SER A 24 -17.75 -12.79 -3.62
C SER A 24 -17.54 -11.61 -4.55
N LEU A 25 -18.65 -10.99 -4.95
CA LEU A 25 -18.60 -9.70 -5.64
C LEU A 25 -18.58 -8.59 -4.60
N LEU A 26 -17.51 -7.81 -4.58
CA LEU A 26 -17.37 -6.62 -3.75
C LEU A 26 -17.63 -5.37 -4.56
N TYR A 27 -18.27 -4.40 -3.92
CA TYR A 27 -18.34 -3.04 -4.42
C TYR A 27 -17.00 -2.33 -4.18
N ILE A 28 -16.56 -1.51 -5.15
CA ILE A 28 -15.31 -0.75 -5.07
C ILE A 28 -15.63 0.75 -4.98
N ASP A 29 -15.28 1.41 -3.89
CA ASP A 29 -15.61 2.83 -3.70
C ASP A 29 -14.82 3.76 -4.59
N ARG A 30 -13.53 3.47 -4.76
CA ARG A 30 -12.56 4.32 -5.44
C ARG A 30 -11.59 3.50 -6.26
N HIS A 31 -11.26 4.02 -7.43
CA HIS A 31 -10.31 3.42 -8.35
C HIS A 31 -9.25 4.46 -8.71
N LEU A 32 -7.99 4.14 -8.44
CA LEU A 32 -6.86 4.93 -8.92
C LEU A 32 -6.32 4.28 -10.19
N VAL A 33 -5.93 5.07 -11.19
CA VAL A 33 -5.30 4.58 -12.41
C VAL A 33 -4.09 5.42 -12.77
N HIS A 34 -3.11 4.80 -13.41
CA HIS A 34 -1.87 5.42 -13.86
C HIS A 34 -1.49 4.90 -15.25
N GLU A 35 -0.49 5.51 -15.87
CA GLU A 35 -0.18 5.40 -17.29
C GLU A 35 0.39 4.04 -17.71
N VAL A 36 0.88 3.24 -16.76
CA VAL A 36 1.57 1.98 -17.08
C VAL A 36 0.58 0.82 -17.28
N THR A 37 -0.41 0.69 -16.40
CA THR A 37 -1.25 -0.53 -16.32
C THR A 37 -2.69 -0.35 -16.78
N SER A 38 -3.15 0.91 -16.91
CA SER A 38 -4.52 1.24 -17.32
C SER A 38 -4.78 1.38 -18.82
N PRO A 39 -3.82 1.66 -19.74
CA PRO A 39 -4.13 1.87 -21.15
C PRO A 39 -4.91 0.73 -21.81
N GLN A 40 -4.51 -0.52 -21.55
CA GLN A 40 -5.16 -1.70 -22.12
C GLN A 40 -6.58 -1.88 -21.59
N ALA A 41 -6.84 -1.51 -20.33
CA ALA A 41 -8.18 -1.58 -19.74
C ALA A 41 -9.15 -0.59 -20.43
N PHE A 42 -8.71 0.64 -20.68
CA PHE A 42 -9.50 1.61 -21.44
C PHE A 42 -9.74 1.16 -22.89
N GLU A 43 -8.75 0.53 -23.53
CA GLU A 43 -8.93 -0.04 -24.86
C GLU A 43 -9.94 -1.19 -24.88
N GLY A 44 -9.93 -2.06 -23.87
CA GLY A 44 -10.94 -3.11 -23.71
C GLY A 44 -12.36 -2.57 -23.64
N LEU A 45 -12.57 -1.47 -22.91
CA LEU A 45 -13.86 -0.76 -22.90
C LEU A 45 -14.23 -0.23 -24.27
N ARG A 46 -13.28 0.40 -24.98
CA ARG A 46 -13.50 1.00 -26.31
C ARG A 46 -13.91 -0.06 -27.33
N LEU A 47 -13.18 -1.18 -27.39
CA LEU A 47 -13.48 -2.31 -28.26
C LEU A 47 -14.82 -2.98 -27.93
N SER A 48 -15.19 -3.00 -26.65
CA SER A 48 -16.47 -3.54 -26.17
C SER A 48 -17.63 -2.53 -26.22
N HIS A 49 -17.39 -1.31 -26.73
CA HIS A 49 -18.34 -0.20 -26.74
C HIS A 49 -18.95 0.13 -25.35
N ARG A 50 -18.14 -0.03 -24.29
CA ARG A 50 -18.51 0.28 -22.91
C ARG A 50 -18.02 1.67 -22.52
N LYS A 51 -18.67 2.24 -21.51
CA LYS A 51 -18.22 3.46 -20.83
C LYS A 51 -17.67 3.09 -19.46
N VAL A 52 -16.91 4.01 -18.86
CA VAL A 52 -16.62 3.93 -17.43
C VAL A 52 -17.92 4.12 -16.65
N HIS A 53 -18.23 3.18 -15.75
CA HIS A 53 -19.49 3.13 -15.02
C HIS A 53 -19.70 4.35 -14.10
N ALA A 54 -18.68 4.73 -13.34
CA ALA A 54 -18.71 5.87 -12.44
C ALA A 54 -17.42 6.71 -12.54
N PRO A 55 -17.26 7.57 -13.57
CA PRO A 55 -16.01 8.29 -13.80
C PRO A 55 -15.55 9.15 -12.61
N GLY A 56 -16.49 9.73 -11.83
CA GLY A 56 -16.16 10.51 -10.63
C GLY A 56 -15.65 9.70 -9.43
N ARG A 57 -15.64 8.36 -9.53
CA ARG A 57 -15.02 7.44 -8.55
C ARG A 57 -13.65 6.93 -9.02
N THR A 58 -13.22 7.34 -10.21
CA THR A 58 -11.90 7.05 -10.76
C THR A 58 -11.06 8.32 -10.79
N LEU A 59 -9.81 8.23 -10.38
CA LEU A 59 -8.83 9.32 -10.50
C LEU A 59 -7.60 8.81 -11.25
N ALA A 60 -7.24 9.50 -12.33
CA ALA A 60 -6.06 9.24 -13.12
C ALA A 60 -4.92 10.16 -12.69
N VAL A 61 -3.75 9.59 -12.45
CA VAL A 61 -2.53 10.33 -12.06
C VAL A 61 -1.37 9.77 -12.86
N VAL A 62 -0.55 10.63 -13.46
CA VAL A 62 0.76 10.22 -13.98
C VAL A 62 1.82 10.31 -12.90
N ASP A 63 2.65 9.28 -12.76
CA ASP A 63 3.72 9.30 -11.76
C ASP A 63 4.93 8.39 -12.05
N HIS A 64 4.83 7.41 -12.95
CA HIS A 64 5.92 6.48 -13.25
C HIS A 64 6.88 7.03 -14.33
N ASN A 65 6.32 7.74 -15.31
CA ASN A 65 7.03 8.22 -16.50
C ASN A 65 7.22 9.74 -16.52
N VAL A 66 7.12 10.38 -15.35
CA VAL A 66 7.32 11.82 -15.19
C VAL A 66 8.80 12.10 -14.93
N PRO A 67 9.44 13.01 -15.69
CA PRO A 67 10.84 13.36 -15.48
C PRO A 67 11.10 13.91 -14.08
N THR A 68 12.23 13.50 -13.49
CA THR A 68 12.77 14.08 -12.24
C THR A 68 13.57 15.36 -12.48
N THR A 69 13.77 15.73 -13.75
CA THR A 69 14.38 16.99 -14.22
C THR A 69 13.31 18.04 -14.51
N ASP A 70 13.71 19.20 -15.07
CA ASP A 70 12.80 20.26 -15.45
C ASP A 70 11.71 19.78 -16.43
N ARG A 71 10.48 19.70 -15.92
CA ARG A 71 9.30 19.17 -16.62
C ARG A 71 8.78 20.10 -17.72
N THR A 72 9.23 21.35 -17.76
CA THR A 72 8.76 22.33 -18.78
C THR A 72 9.15 21.97 -20.21
N HIS A 73 10.14 21.08 -20.38
CA HIS A 73 10.57 20.57 -21.67
C HIS A 73 9.81 19.32 -22.13
N GLY A 74 8.87 18.81 -21.32
CA GLY A 74 8.13 17.59 -21.61
C GLY A 74 8.94 16.32 -21.32
N ILE A 75 8.57 15.22 -22.00
CA ILE A 75 9.14 13.87 -21.80
C ILE A 75 9.96 13.51 -23.05
N ASP A 76 11.29 13.39 -22.88
CA ASP A 76 12.21 13.07 -23.98
C ASP A 76 12.10 11.63 -24.46
N ASP A 77 11.84 10.69 -23.54
CA ASP A 77 11.71 9.27 -23.87
C ASP A 77 10.37 9.01 -24.60
N PRO A 78 10.40 8.53 -25.87
CA PRO A 78 9.18 8.40 -26.67
C PRO A 78 8.17 7.39 -26.11
N GLU A 79 8.62 6.35 -25.41
CA GLU A 79 7.75 5.32 -24.82
C GLU A 79 7.02 5.89 -23.60
N SER A 80 7.76 6.53 -22.70
CA SER A 80 7.25 7.27 -21.55
C SER A 80 6.22 8.31 -21.98
N LYS A 81 6.55 9.10 -23.02
CA LYS A 81 5.64 10.09 -23.59
C LYS A 81 4.35 9.46 -24.11
N LEU A 82 4.46 8.36 -24.86
CA LEU A 82 3.29 7.67 -25.40
C LEU A 82 2.35 7.18 -24.30
N GLN A 83 2.87 6.64 -23.19
CA GLN A 83 2.06 6.18 -22.07
C GLN A 83 1.29 7.33 -21.41
N VAL A 84 1.98 8.45 -21.14
CA VAL A 84 1.36 9.66 -20.58
C VAL A 84 0.30 10.25 -21.51
N ASP A 85 0.61 10.43 -22.80
CA ASP A 85 -0.34 10.95 -23.79
C ASP A 85 -1.57 10.02 -23.92
N THR A 86 -1.35 8.70 -23.83
CA THR A 86 -2.43 7.71 -23.89
C THR A 86 -3.35 7.80 -22.69
N LEU A 87 -2.81 7.95 -21.47
CA LEU A 87 -3.63 8.15 -20.27
C LEU A 87 -4.43 9.45 -20.36
N ALA A 88 -3.82 10.55 -20.79
CA ALA A 88 -4.48 11.83 -20.97
C ALA A 88 -5.66 11.73 -21.95
N GLN A 89 -5.46 11.05 -23.09
CA GLN A 89 -6.51 10.82 -24.07
C GLN A 89 -7.63 9.92 -23.51
N ASN A 90 -7.28 8.84 -22.82
CA ASN A 90 -8.26 7.95 -22.19
C ASN A 90 -9.09 8.68 -21.12
N ALA A 91 -8.44 9.46 -20.26
CA ALA A 91 -9.15 10.22 -19.24
C ALA A 91 -10.16 11.20 -19.86
N LYS A 92 -9.76 11.89 -20.94
CA LYS A 92 -10.65 12.76 -21.72
C LYS A 92 -11.81 12.01 -22.38
N ASP A 93 -11.53 10.90 -23.05
CA ASP A 93 -12.54 10.11 -23.78
C ASP A 93 -13.61 9.53 -22.85
N PHE A 94 -13.20 9.11 -21.65
CA PHE A 94 -14.06 8.44 -20.69
C PHE A 94 -14.56 9.34 -19.56
N GLY A 95 -14.17 10.62 -19.55
CA GLY A 95 -14.59 11.61 -18.55
C GLY A 95 -14.04 11.34 -17.15
N VAL A 96 -12.85 10.73 -17.06
CA VAL A 96 -12.13 10.50 -15.81
C VAL A 96 -11.30 11.73 -15.48
N GLU A 97 -11.28 12.14 -14.22
CA GLU A 97 -10.43 13.26 -13.79
C GLU A 97 -8.96 12.86 -13.85
N TYR A 98 -8.13 13.75 -14.37
CA TYR A 98 -6.73 13.51 -14.65
C TYR A 98 -5.87 14.62 -14.03
N PHE A 99 -4.87 14.22 -13.25
CA PHE A 99 -3.78 15.12 -12.82
C PHE A 99 -2.59 14.87 -13.73
N ASP A 100 -2.36 15.84 -14.62
CA ASP A 100 -1.21 15.84 -15.52
C ASP A 100 0.10 16.16 -14.80
N GLU A 101 1.20 15.98 -15.50
CA GLU A 101 2.57 16.13 -14.99
C GLU A 101 2.93 17.56 -14.54
N LEU A 102 2.12 18.57 -14.91
CA LEU A 102 2.26 19.97 -14.54
C LEU A 102 1.25 20.42 -13.47
N ASP A 103 0.25 19.60 -13.13
CA ASP A 103 -0.69 19.91 -12.06
C ASP A 103 0.03 19.94 -10.72
N HIS A 104 -0.13 21.03 -9.96
CA HIS A 104 0.41 21.16 -8.61
C HIS A 104 -0.06 20.08 -7.61
N ARG A 105 -1.14 19.36 -7.92
CA ARG A 105 -1.67 18.23 -7.13
C ARG A 105 -1.09 16.88 -7.54
N GLN A 106 -0.36 16.83 -8.66
CA GLN A 106 0.27 15.62 -9.13
C GLN A 106 1.39 15.21 -8.17
N GLY A 107 1.47 13.92 -7.94
CA GLY A 107 2.46 13.25 -7.11
C GLY A 107 2.36 11.76 -7.34
N ILE A 108 2.95 10.97 -6.45
CA ILE A 108 2.84 9.51 -6.50
C ILE A 108 1.39 9.11 -6.22
N VAL A 109 0.82 8.20 -7.00
CA VAL A 109 -0.60 7.83 -7.00
C VAL A 109 -1.14 7.49 -5.60
N HIS A 110 -0.34 6.79 -4.78
CA HIS A 110 -0.70 6.38 -3.41
C HIS A 110 -0.69 7.52 -2.38
N ILE A 111 -0.05 8.63 -2.71
CA ILE A 111 0.04 9.85 -1.89
C ILE A 111 -1.07 10.83 -2.29
N VAL A 112 -1.31 10.96 -3.60
CA VAL A 112 -2.33 11.86 -4.14
C VAL A 112 -3.72 11.54 -3.59
N GLY A 113 -4.09 10.26 -3.48
CA GLY A 113 -5.38 9.84 -2.92
C GLY A 113 -5.65 10.44 -1.53
N PRO A 114 -4.79 10.18 -0.54
CA PRO A 114 -4.82 10.79 0.79
C PRO A 114 -4.78 12.32 0.79
N GLU A 115 -3.86 12.93 0.05
CA GLU A 115 -3.68 14.39 0.04
C GLU A 115 -4.89 15.14 -0.50
N GLN A 116 -5.61 14.53 -1.44
CA GLN A 116 -6.85 15.09 -1.95
C GLN A 116 -8.07 14.75 -1.10
N GLY A 117 -7.97 13.88 -0.09
CA GLY A 117 -9.13 13.37 0.65
C GLY A 117 -9.98 12.39 -0.18
N PHE A 118 -9.39 11.78 -1.22
CA PHE A 118 -10.03 10.73 -2.02
C PHE A 118 -10.05 9.40 -1.27
N THR A 119 -9.04 9.16 -0.43
CA THR A 119 -8.94 8.04 0.51
C THR A 119 -9.62 8.40 1.82
N LEU A 120 -10.68 7.69 2.18
CA LEU A 120 -11.39 7.86 3.45
C LEU A 120 -11.52 6.51 4.19
N PRO A 121 -11.65 6.53 5.53
CA PRO A 121 -11.81 5.31 6.30
C PRO A 121 -13.04 4.50 5.92
N GLY A 122 -12.87 3.18 5.95
CA GLY A 122 -13.90 2.20 5.64
C GLY A 122 -14.13 1.95 4.16
N MET A 123 -13.40 2.62 3.25
CA MET A 123 -13.55 2.41 1.82
C MET A 123 -12.90 1.12 1.31
N THR A 124 -13.36 0.68 0.15
CA THR A 124 -12.65 -0.24 -0.74
C THR A 124 -11.95 0.54 -1.86
N ILE A 125 -10.64 0.34 -2.02
CA ILE A 125 -9.81 1.10 -2.98
C ILE A 125 -8.92 0.15 -3.78
N VAL A 126 -8.86 0.34 -5.09
CA VAL A 126 -8.01 -0.48 -5.96
C VAL A 126 -7.23 0.39 -6.94
N CYS A 127 -6.08 -0.12 -7.39
CA CYS A 127 -5.28 0.44 -8.46
C CYS A 127 -4.56 -0.70 -9.19
N GLY A 128 -4.13 -0.45 -10.43
CA GLY A 128 -3.23 -1.34 -11.17
C GLY A 128 -1.80 -1.42 -10.60
N ASP A 129 -1.61 -1.08 -9.32
CA ASP A 129 -0.31 -0.99 -8.64
C ASP A 129 -0.34 -1.77 -7.31
N SER A 130 0.74 -2.50 -7.01
CA SER A 130 0.87 -3.36 -5.83
C SER A 130 0.78 -2.61 -4.49
N HIS A 131 1.31 -1.39 -4.42
CA HIS A 131 1.45 -0.60 -3.20
C HIS A 131 0.20 0.20 -2.83
N THR A 132 -0.92 -0.06 -3.51
CA THR A 132 -2.26 0.45 -3.14
C THR A 132 -2.63 0.11 -1.69
N SER A 133 -1.99 -0.92 -1.12
CA SER A 133 -2.00 -1.23 0.31
C SER A 133 -1.73 -0.02 1.21
N THR A 134 -1.01 1.00 0.74
CA THR A 134 -0.75 2.28 1.43
C THR A 134 -2.02 2.89 2.04
N HIS A 135 -3.14 2.87 1.34
CA HIS A 135 -4.40 3.46 1.82
C HIS A 135 -4.99 2.74 3.03
N GLY A 136 -4.50 1.53 3.32
CA GLY A 136 -4.73 0.79 4.55
C GLY A 136 -4.46 1.57 5.84
N ALA A 137 -3.55 2.54 5.78
CA ALA A 137 -3.22 3.45 6.88
C ALA A 137 -4.42 4.27 7.39
N PHE A 138 -5.45 4.41 6.54
CA PHE A 138 -6.69 5.12 6.83
C PHE A 138 -7.81 4.18 7.27
N GLY A 139 -7.55 2.88 7.42
CA GLY A 139 -8.59 1.86 7.61
C GLY A 139 -9.44 1.65 6.37
N ALA A 140 -8.84 1.74 5.18
CA ALA A 140 -9.48 1.39 3.92
C ALA A 140 -8.96 0.04 3.43
N LEU A 141 -9.84 -0.85 2.96
CA LEU A 141 -9.45 -2.10 2.34
C LEU A 141 -8.92 -1.82 0.94
N ALA A 142 -7.60 -1.71 0.82
CA ALA A 142 -6.94 -1.24 -0.38
C ALA A 142 -5.87 -2.19 -0.89
N HIS A 143 -5.88 -2.47 -2.20
CA HIS A 143 -4.97 -3.46 -2.78
C HIS A 143 -4.79 -3.31 -4.30
N GLY A 144 -3.65 -3.81 -4.78
CA GLY A 144 -3.35 -3.90 -6.20
C GLY A 144 -4.21 -4.93 -6.93
N ILE A 145 -4.51 -4.61 -8.19
CA ILE A 145 -5.30 -5.44 -9.11
C ILE A 145 -4.63 -5.55 -10.48
N GLY A 146 -4.92 -6.62 -11.22
CA GLY A 146 -4.38 -6.81 -12.58
C GLY A 146 -5.12 -5.97 -13.62
N THR A 147 -4.53 -5.79 -14.81
CA THR A 147 -5.14 -5.00 -15.91
C THR A 147 -6.56 -5.45 -16.30
N SER A 148 -6.85 -6.76 -16.30
CA SER A 148 -8.22 -7.24 -16.57
C SER A 148 -9.20 -6.88 -15.45
N GLU A 149 -8.75 -6.84 -14.20
CA GLU A 149 -9.54 -6.37 -13.07
C GLU A 149 -9.74 -4.85 -13.15
N VAL A 150 -8.74 -4.08 -13.60
CA VAL A 150 -8.87 -2.62 -13.85
C VAL A 150 -10.00 -2.37 -14.84
N GLU A 151 -10.04 -3.08 -15.97
CA GLU A 151 -11.15 -2.97 -16.93
C GLU A 151 -12.49 -3.31 -16.27
N HIS A 152 -12.54 -4.38 -15.49
CA HIS A 152 -13.75 -4.83 -14.84
C HIS A 152 -14.29 -3.79 -13.85
N VAL A 153 -13.43 -3.18 -13.03
CA VAL A 153 -13.80 -2.11 -12.10
C VAL A 153 -14.25 -0.87 -12.86
N LEU A 154 -13.55 -0.48 -13.93
CA LEU A 154 -14.00 0.64 -14.78
C LEU A 154 -15.39 0.36 -15.38
N ALA A 155 -15.67 -0.88 -15.79
CA ALA A 155 -16.94 -1.26 -16.41
C ALA A 155 -18.11 -1.42 -15.42
N THR A 156 -17.85 -1.76 -14.16
CA THR A 156 -18.90 -2.25 -13.24
C THR A 156 -18.89 -1.61 -11.85
N GLN A 157 -17.78 -1.00 -11.44
CA GLN A 157 -17.52 -0.56 -10.07
C GLN A 157 -17.54 -1.69 -9.03
N THR A 158 -17.35 -2.93 -9.48
CA THR A 158 -17.30 -4.12 -8.63
C THR A 158 -16.07 -4.95 -8.94
N LEU A 159 -15.73 -5.89 -8.07
CA LEU A 159 -14.63 -6.81 -8.26
C LEU A 159 -14.93 -8.15 -7.59
N VAL A 160 -14.67 -9.25 -8.31
CA VAL A 160 -14.76 -10.60 -7.73
C VAL A 160 -13.52 -10.87 -6.90
N GLN A 161 -13.69 -11.21 -5.63
CA GLN A 161 -12.62 -11.45 -4.67
C GLN A 161 -12.88 -12.70 -3.83
N SER A 162 -11.83 -13.44 -3.47
CA SER A 162 -11.89 -14.44 -2.39
C SER A 162 -11.59 -13.76 -1.06
N LYS A 163 -12.37 -14.07 -0.02
CA LYS A 163 -12.12 -13.52 1.32
C LYS A 163 -10.81 -14.06 1.88
N ALA A 164 -9.94 -13.16 2.35
CA ALA A 164 -8.68 -13.52 2.96
C ALA A 164 -8.86 -13.91 4.44
N LYS A 165 -7.82 -14.51 5.02
CA LYS A 165 -7.74 -14.72 6.47
C LYS A 165 -7.31 -13.46 7.20
N ASN A 166 -7.63 -13.37 8.48
CA ASN A 166 -7.25 -12.26 9.35
C ASN A 166 -5.88 -12.54 10.00
N MET A 167 -4.91 -11.65 9.80
CA MET A 167 -3.64 -11.66 10.53
C MET A 167 -3.51 -10.38 11.35
N ARG A 168 -3.04 -10.46 12.59
CA ARG A 168 -2.72 -9.28 13.41
C ARG A 168 -1.22 -9.23 13.70
N VAL A 169 -0.64 -8.04 13.50
CA VAL A 169 0.71 -7.74 13.94
C VAL A 169 0.64 -6.64 14.99
N THR A 170 0.98 -6.98 16.24
CA THR A 170 0.95 -6.05 17.36
C THR A 170 2.36 -5.58 17.71
N VAL A 171 2.61 -4.28 17.64
CA VAL A 171 3.90 -3.68 18.00
C VAL A 171 3.72 -2.82 19.26
N ASN A 172 4.16 -3.35 20.40
CA ASN A 172 3.93 -2.74 21.72
C ASN A 172 5.14 -1.95 22.20
N GLY A 173 4.92 -0.95 23.07
CA GLY A 173 5.97 -0.08 23.58
C GLY A 173 6.24 1.13 22.71
N GLN A 174 7.27 1.89 23.09
CA GLN A 174 7.71 3.12 22.42
C GLN A 174 8.97 2.85 21.60
N LEU A 175 9.07 3.48 20.44
CA LEU A 175 10.25 3.38 19.59
C LEU A 175 11.44 4.11 20.25
N PRO A 176 12.64 3.52 20.23
CA PRO A 176 13.86 4.23 20.60
C PRO A 176 14.16 5.39 19.66
N ASP A 177 15.00 6.33 20.12
CA ASP A 177 15.50 7.41 19.29
C ASP A 177 16.21 6.86 18.03
N GLY A 178 15.92 7.47 16.87
CA GLY A 178 16.47 7.05 15.58
C GLY A 178 15.75 5.87 14.92
N VAL A 179 14.70 5.33 15.55
CA VAL A 179 13.85 4.26 15.00
C VAL A 179 12.54 4.86 14.50
N SER A 180 12.12 4.42 13.32
CA SER A 180 11.01 4.99 12.55
C SER A 180 9.98 3.94 12.14
N ALA A 181 8.91 4.38 11.46
CA ALA A 181 7.95 3.49 10.83
C ALA A 181 8.57 2.51 9.83
N LYS A 182 9.64 2.93 9.15
CA LYS A 182 10.36 2.07 8.19
C LYS A 182 11.03 0.90 8.91
N ASP A 183 11.61 1.15 10.07
CA ASP A 183 12.25 0.11 10.89
C ASP A 183 11.20 -0.87 11.44
N ILE A 184 10.03 -0.38 11.86
CA ILE A 184 8.90 -1.25 12.25
C ILE A 184 8.57 -2.22 11.12
N VAL A 185 8.30 -1.72 9.91
CA VAL A 185 7.81 -2.59 8.84
C VAL A 185 8.90 -3.53 8.32
N LEU A 186 10.16 -3.09 8.29
CA LEU A 186 11.30 -3.98 7.98
C LEU A 186 11.47 -5.07 9.05
N ALA A 187 11.30 -4.75 10.34
CA ALA A 187 11.33 -5.76 11.41
C ALA A 187 10.19 -6.78 11.24
N ILE A 188 8.98 -6.32 10.91
CA ILE A 188 7.84 -7.20 10.63
C ILE A 188 8.16 -8.13 9.46
N ILE A 189 8.61 -7.59 8.32
CA ILE A 189 8.95 -8.39 7.13
C ILE A 189 10.10 -9.36 7.43
N GLY A 190 11.10 -8.96 8.22
CA GLY A 190 12.16 -9.86 8.67
C GLY A 190 11.66 -11.03 9.52
N GLU A 191 10.69 -10.77 10.40
CA GLU A 191 10.08 -11.79 11.27
C GLU A 191 9.17 -12.75 10.49
N ILE A 192 8.30 -12.23 9.62
CA ILE A 192 7.28 -13.04 8.94
C ILE A 192 7.76 -13.60 7.60
N GLY A 193 8.81 -13.03 7.02
CA GLY A 193 9.30 -13.30 5.66
C GLY A 193 8.40 -12.75 4.56
N THR A 194 8.90 -12.78 3.33
CA THR A 194 8.18 -12.29 2.14
C THR A 194 6.91 -13.05 1.79
N ALA A 195 6.73 -14.26 2.33
CA ALA A 195 5.51 -15.07 2.17
C ALA A 195 4.67 -15.13 3.46
N GLY A 196 5.04 -14.39 4.51
CA GLY A 196 4.41 -14.49 5.82
C GLY A 196 2.93 -14.11 5.84
N GLY A 197 2.57 -13.12 5.05
CA GLY A 197 1.21 -12.59 4.92
C GLY A 197 0.38 -13.24 3.80
N THR A 198 0.92 -14.20 3.06
CA THR A 198 0.21 -14.79 1.91
C THR A 198 -1.15 -15.36 2.32
N GLY A 199 -2.19 -14.95 1.60
CA GLY A 199 -3.58 -15.34 1.88
C GLY A 199 -4.24 -14.59 3.05
N HIS A 200 -3.59 -13.56 3.61
CA HIS A 200 -4.11 -12.77 4.73
C HIS A 200 -4.27 -11.29 4.36
N VAL A 201 -5.13 -10.61 5.12
CA VAL A 201 -5.09 -9.17 5.35
C VAL A 201 -4.46 -8.95 6.73
N ILE A 202 -3.48 -8.04 6.80
CA ILE A 202 -2.77 -7.75 8.05
C ILE A 202 -3.39 -6.53 8.73
N GLU A 203 -3.83 -6.68 9.98
CA GLU A 203 -4.17 -5.58 10.87
C GLU A 203 -2.96 -5.23 11.74
N PHE A 204 -2.43 -4.01 11.58
CA PHE A 204 -1.35 -3.49 12.40
C PHE A 204 -1.91 -2.79 13.63
N ALA A 205 -1.48 -3.23 14.81
CA ALA A 205 -1.97 -2.78 16.10
C ALA A 205 -0.81 -2.52 17.08
N GLY A 206 -1.16 -2.04 18.28
CA GLY A 206 -0.20 -1.79 19.34
C GLY A 206 0.16 -0.31 19.50
N GLU A 207 0.85 -0.03 20.59
CA GLU A 207 1.20 1.34 20.99
C GLU A 207 2.08 2.04 19.95
N ALA A 208 3.11 1.37 19.42
CA ALA A 208 4.01 1.96 18.44
C ALA A 208 3.28 2.38 17.17
N ILE A 209 2.36 1.55 16.66
CA ILE A 209 1.54 1.85 15.47
C ILE A 209 0.63 3.05 15.71
N ARG A 210 -0.06 3.12 16.86
CA ARG A 210 -0.90 4.27 17.22
C ARG A 210 -0.08 5.56 17.35
N SER A 211 1.15 5.46 17.87
CA SER A 211 2.06 6.59 18.06
C SER A 211 2.59 7.19 16.75
N LEU A 212 2.56 6.48 15.62
CA LEU A 212 2.98 7.01 14.31
C LEU A 212 2.14 8.22 13.85
N SER A 213 2.74 9.07 13.01
CA SER A 213 2.00 10.02 12.18
C SER A 213 1.23 9.28 11.07
N MET A 214 0.38 9.97 10.32
CA MET A 214 -0.30 9.35 9.18
C MET A 214 0.67 8.88 8.10
N GLU A 215 1.73 9.65 7.84
CA GLU A 215 2.80 9.29 6.90
C GLU A 215 3.54 8.04 7.37
N GLY A 216 3.82 7.93 8.68
CA GLY A 216 4.40 6.71 9.25
C GLY A 216 3.47 5.50 9.11
N ARG A 217 2.16 5.67 9.28
CA ARG A 217 1.17 4.60 9.03
C ARG A 217 1.14 4.20 7.56
N MET A 218 1.22 5.17 6.65
CA MET A 218 1.32 4.94 5.21
C MET A 218 2.57 4.15 4.85
N THR A 219 3.73 4.45 5.44
CA THR A 219 4.97 3.64 5.29
C THR A 219 4.74 2.18 5.68
N VAL A 220 4.10 1.91 6.82
CA VAL A 220 3.83 0.54 7.27
C VAL A 220 2.87 -0.18 6.32
N CYS A 221 1.75 0.44 5.97
CA CYS A 221 0.76 -0.18 5.11
C CYS A 221 1.24 -0.36 3.66
N ASN A 222 2.04 0.58 3.13
CA ASN A 222 2.66 0.51 1.82
C ASN A 222 3.46 -0.80 1.67
N MET A 223 4.30 -1.10 2.65
CA MET A 223 5.19 -2.28 2.60
C MET A 223 4.51 -3.61 2.99
N THR A 224 3.18 -3.64 3.10
CA THR A 224 2.44 -4.88 3.42
C THR A 224 2.63 -5.95 2.33
N ILE A 225 2.77 -5.51 1.07
CA ILE A 225 2.92 -6.42 -0.07
C ILE A 225 4.27 -7.13 -0.07
N GLU A 226 5.34 -6.48 0.42
CA GLU A 226 6.65 -7.09 0.63
C GLU A 226 6.62 -8.17 1.73
N GLY A 227 5.69 -8.08 2.69
CA GLY A 227 5.39 -9.14 3.65
C GLY A 227 4.49 -10.24 3.09
N GLY A 228 4.06 -10.14 1.82
CA GLY A 228 3.26 -11.13 1.11
C GLY A 228 1.75 -11.02 1.31
N ALA A 229 1.27 -10.03 2.08
CA ALA A 229 -0.16 -9.80 2.27
C ALA A 229 -0.70 -8.81 1.24
N ARG A 230 -1.92 -9.05 0.76
CA ARG A 230 -2.51 -8.24 -0.32
C ARG A 230 -2.97 -6.86 0.16
N ALA A 231 -3.31 -6.73 1.44
CA ALA A 231 -3.69 -5.47 2.06
C ALA A 231 -3.26 -5.43 3.54
N GLY A 232 -2.98 -4.22 4.01
CA GLY A 232 -2.71 -3.90 5.41
C GLY A 232 -3.76 -2.93 5.93
N LEU A 233 -4.07 -2.94 7.22
CA LEU A 233 -5.07 -2.08 7.83
C LEU A 233 -4.56 -1.52 9.16
N ILE A 234 -4.78 -0.23 9.36
CA ILE A 234 -4.65 0.43 10.67
C ILE A 234 -6.00 1.04 11.00
N ALA A 235 -6.51 0.78 12.20
CA ALA A 235 -7.77 1.37 12.65
C ALA A 235 -7.64 2.90 12.68
N PRO A 236 -8.56 3.64 12.04
CA PRO A 236 -8.55 5.09 12.06
C PRO A 236 -8.79 5.61 13.47
N ASP A 237 -8.11 6.70 13.81
CA ASP A 237 -8.25 7.40 15.08
C ASP A 237 -8.21 8.92 14.86
N GLU A 238 -8.09 9.69 15.94
CA GLU A 238 -8.05 11.14 15.89
C GLU A 238 -6.98 11.68 14.93
N LYS A 239 -5.82 11.02 14.79
CA LYS A 239 -4.77 11.45 13.84
C LYS A 239 -5.25 11.29 12.39
N THR A 240 -5.97 10.22 12.11
CA THR A 240 -6.58 10.00 10.78
C THR A 240 -7.64 11.06 10.49
N PHE A 241 -8.49 11.38 11.47
CA PHE A 241 -9.57 12.35 11.27
C PHE A 241 -9.04 13.76 11.03
N GLU A 242 -8.04 14.19 11.82
CA GLU A 242 -7.41 15.49 11.67
C GLU A 242 -6.63 15.60 10.35
N TYR A 243 -5.96 14.54 9.90
CA TYR A 243 -5.27 14.55 8.60
C TYR A 243 -6.24 14.77 7.43
N ILE A 244 -7.43 14.17 7.48
CA ILE A 244 -8.46 14.26 6.43
C ILE A 244 -9.19 15.61 6.45
N LYS A 245 -9.28 16.24 7.63
CA LYS A 245 -10.06 17.46 7.81
C LYS A 245 -9.56 18.58 6.89
N GLY A 246 -10.48 19.15 6.11
CA GLY A 246 -10.18 20.25 5.19
C GLY A 246 -9.46 19.85 3.90
N ARG A 247 -9.26 18.55 3.63
CA ARG A 247 -8.79 18.10 2.31
C ARG A 247 -9.85 18.35 1.25
N ASN A 248 -9.42 18.58 0.01
CA ASN A 248 -10.26 19.03 -1.10
C ASN A 248 -11.53 18.20 -1.33
N ARG A 249 -11.44 16.87 -1.13
CA ARG A 249 -12.54 15.91 -1.33
C ARG A 249 -13.06 15.31 -0.03
N ALA A 250 -12.55 15.75 1.12
CA ALA A 250 -13.07 15.30 2.41
C ALA A 250 -14.49 15.85 2.64
N PRO A 251 -15.33 15.13 3.39
CA PRO A 251 -16.60 15.68 3.84
C PRO A 251 -16.35 16.94 4.70
N THR A 252 -17.32 17.85 4.70
CA THR A 252 -17.25 19.13 5.45
C THR A 252 -18.55 19.37 6.23
N GLY A 253 -18.47 20.22 7.26
CA GLY A 253 -19.63 20.55 8.11
C GLY A 253 -20.25 19.30 8.75
N GLU A 254 -21.58 19.24 8.78
CA GLU A 254 -22.33 18.11 9.37
C GLU A 254 -21.98 16.75 8.74
N ALA A 255 -21.63 16.72 7.44
CA ALA A 255 -21.22 15.48 6.78
C ALA A 255 -19.87 14.98 7.31
N TYR A 256 -18.98 15.87 7.74
CA TYR A 256 -17.72 15.48 8.39
C TYR A 256 -17.99 14.89 9.76
N ASP A 257 -18.86 15.51 10.55
CA ASP A 257 -19.21 15.03 11.88
C ASP A 257 -19.85 13.63 11.82
N MET A 258 -20.78 13.41 10.87
CA MET A 258 -21.36 12.10 10.61
C MET A 258 -20.32 11.06 10.16
N ALA A 259 -19.36 11.48 9.32
CA ALA A 259 -18.30 10.59 8.87
C ALA A 259 -17.39 10.19 10.02
N VAL A 260 -16.99 11.13 10.89
CA VAL A 260 -16.19 10.85 12.08
C VAL A 260 -16.91 9.91 13.04
N ASP A 261 -18.22 10.09 13.25
CA ASP A 261 -19.00 9.19 14.10
C ASP A 261 -19.03 7.76 13.54
N TYR A 262 -19.15 7.60 12.22
CA TYR A 262 -19.00 6.30 11.58
C TYR A 262 -17.57 5.76 11.70
N TRP A 263 -16.55 6.57 11.42
CA TRP A 263 -15.16 6.14 11.43
C TRP A 263 -14.70 5.69 12.82
N LYS A 264 -15.23 6.28 13.90
CA LYS A 264 -15.00 5.81 15.28
C LYS A 264 -15.49 4.38 15.55
N THR A 265 -16.32 3.81 14.68
CA THR A 265 -16.77 2.41 14.77
C THR A 265 -15.86 1.43 14.05
N LEU A 266 -14.90 1.94 13.25
CA LEU A 266 -14.00 1.16 12.41
C LEU A 266 -12.77 0.69 13.20
N TYR A 267 -12.98 -0.28 14.07
CA TYR A 267 -11.90 -0.99 14.77
C TYR A 267 -12.33 -2.44 15.01
N SER A 268 -11.37 -3.34 15.22
CA SER A 268 -11.68 -4.73 15.57
C SER A 268 -12.39 -4.81 16.92
N ASP A 269 -13.46 -5.61 17.00
CA ASP A 269 -14.16 -5.83 18.27
C ASP A 269 -13.22 -6.51 19.30
N PRO A 270 -13.41 -6.30 20.61
CA PRO A 270 -12.51 -6.84 21.64
C PRO A 270 -12.38 -8.37 21.65
N ASP A 271 -13.42 -9.08 21.21
CA ASP A 271 -13.48 -10.55 21.11
C ASP A 271 -13.34 -11.05 19.67
N ALA A 272 -12.87 -10.21 18.74
CA ALA A 272 -12.57 -10.61 17.37
C ALA A 272 -11.38 -11.59 17.31
N THR A 273 -11.51 -12.63 16.49
CA THR A 273 -10.51 -13.69 16.35
C THR A 273 -9.65 -13.48 15.11
N PHE A 274 -8.34 -13.72 15.23
CA PHE A 274 -7.38 -13.68 14.14
C PHE A 274 -6.86 -15.07 13.85
N ASP A 275 -6.71 -15.40 12.56
CA ASP A 275 -6.16 -16.68 12.11
C ASP A 275 -4.66 -16.80 12.44
N ARG A 276 -3.97 -15.66 12.50
CA ARG A 276 -2.55 -15.56 12.87
C ARG A 276 -2.28 -14.29 13.65
N GLU A 277 -1.49 -14.39 14.72
CA GLU A 277 -1.01 -13.24 15.47
C GLU A 277 0.52 -13.23 15.56
N VAL A 278 1.11 -12.05 15.45
CA VAL A 278 2.54 -11.79 15.62
C VAL A 278 2.68 -10.60 16.57
N VAL A 279 3.64 -10.67 17.49
CA VAL A 279 3.88 -9.63 18.48
C VAL A 279 5.35 -9.22 18.44
N LEU A 280 5.61 -7.92 18.34
CA LEU A 280 6.94 -7.32 18.41
C LEU A 280 7.00 -6.31 19.56
N ASP A 281 8.18 -6.19 20.17
CA ASP A 281 8.49 -5.16 21.16
C ASP A 281 9.24 -4.00 20.49
N ALA A 282 8.57 -2.86 20.40
CA ALA A 282 9.08 -1.63 19.81
C ALA A 282 10.36 -1.15 20.50
N ALA A 283 10.46 -1.31 21.83
CA ALA A 283 11.61 -0.84 22.61
C ALA A 283 12.90 -1.60 22.29
N SER A 284 12.77 -2.79 21.70
CA SER A 284 13.88 -3.64 21.27
C SER A 284 14.32 -3.42 19.83
N LEU A 285 13.57 -2.63 19.05
CA LEU A 285 13.87 -2.42 17.64
C LEU A 285 15.08 -1.49 17.48
N PRO A 286 16.12 -1.90 16.74
CA PRO A 286 17.16 -0.99 16.30
C PRO A 286 16.74 -0.27 15.01
N PRO A 287 17.50 0.74 14.55
CA PRO A 287 17.49 1.15 13.16
C PRO A 287 17.88 -0.04 12.26
N ILE A 288 17.13 -0.29 11.20
CA ILE A 288 17.21 -1.47 10.34
C ILE A 288 17.44 -1.07 8.89
N VAL A 289 18.24 -1.86 8.19
CA VAL A 289 18.43 -1.80 6.74
C VAL A 289 18.09 -3.15 6.12
N SER A 290 17.53 -3.13 4.92
CA SER A 290 17.50 -4.30 4.03
C SER A 290 18.76 -4.28 3.17
N TRP A 291 19.66 -5.25 3.34
CA TRP A 291 20.98 -5.26 2.70
C TRP A 291 21.06 -6.10 1.42
N GLY A 292 20.14 -7.04 1.24
CA GLY A 292 20.17 -8.01 0.15
C GLY A 292 19.26 -7.68 -1.03
N SER A 293 18.92 -8.71 -1.80
CA SER A 293 18.03 -8.60 -2.97
C SER A 293 16.55 -8.83 -2.62
N SER A 294 16.24 -9.09 -1.35
CA SER A 294 14.87 -9.28 -0.85
C SER A 294 14.59 -8.34 0.33
N PRO A 295 13.37 -7.78 0.44
CA PRO A 295 12.98 -6.94 1.58
C PRO A 295 13.05 -7.62 2.96
N GLU A 296 13.07 -8.96 3.02
CA GLU A 296 13.28 -9.72 4.26
C GLU A 296 14.76 -9.84 4.67
N ASP A 297 15.69 -9.40 3.81
CA ASP A 297 17.13 -9.43 4.06
C ASP A 297 17.53 -8.29 5.00
N VAL A 298 17.02 -8.32 6.23
CA VAL A 298 17.15 -7.22 7.18
C VAL A 298 18.21 -7.47 8.24
N VAL A 299 18.95 -6.42 8.59
CA VAL A 299 19.84 -6.38 9.75
C VAL A 299 19.79 -5.00 10.38
N SER A 300 20.27 -4.88 11.62
CA SER A 300 20.50 -3.55 12.21
C SER A 300 21.53 -2.76 11.39
N VAL A 301 21.39 -1.43 11.34
CA VAL A 301 22.38 -0.52 10.76
C VAL A 301 23.78 -0.70 11.39
N THR A 302 23.86 -1.07 12.66
CA THR A 302 25.14 -1.37 13.35
C THR A 302 25.53 -2.86 13.28
N GLY A 303 24.77 -3.65 12.53
CA GLY A 303 24.96 -5.08 12.37
C GLY A 303 25.98 -5.44 11.28
N VAL A 304 26.01 -6.73 10.98
CA VAL A 304 26.86 -7.31 9.93
C VAL A 304 26.00 -8.07 8.93
N VAL A 305 26.47 -8.13 7.69
CA VAL A 305 25.92 -8.98 6.65
C VAL A 305 26.06 -10.45 7.09
N PRO A 306 24.98 -11.25 7.08
CA PRO A 306 24.99 -12.61 7.62
C PRO A 306 25.89 -13.54 6.80
N ASP A 307 26.49 -14.53 7.47
CA ASP A 307 27.23 -15.60 6.81
C ASP A 307 26.25 -16.70 6.33
N PRO A 308 26.11 -16.94 5.02
CA PRO A 308 25.24 -17.98 4.52
C PRO A 308 25.62 -19.38 5.02
N ASP A 309 26.89 -19.64 5.33
CA ASP A 309 27.33 -20.97 5.78
C ASP A 309 26.85 -21.30 7.20
N GLU A 310 26.41 -20.29 7.97
CA GLU A 310 25.73 -20.45 9.27
C GLU A 310 24.22 -20.71 9.14
N ILE A 311 23.65 -20.62 7.93
CA ILE A 311 22.22 -20.83 7.69
C ILE A 311 21.96 -22.32 7.44
N ASP A 312 21.21 -22.98 8.31
CA ASP A 312 20.88 -24.42 8.19
C ASP A 312 20.07 -24.76 6.93
N ASP A 313 19.06 -23.95 6.61
CA ASP A 313 18.19 -24.20 5.45
C ASP A 313 18.94 -23.98 4.13
N ALA A 314 19.03 -25.03 3.32
CA ALA A 314 19.82 -25.02 2.08
C ALA A 314 19.29 -24.02 1.04
N ASN A 315 17.98 -23.80 0.98
CA ASN A 315 17.37 -22.87 0.03
C ASN A 315 17.66 -21.41 0.44
N ARG A 316 17.47 -21.08 1.72
CA ARG A 316 17.80 -19.77 2.29
C ARG A 316 19.30 -19.50 2.17
N ARG A 317 20.15 -20.47 2.50
CA ARG A 317 21.61 -20.39 2.30
C ARG A 317 21.95 -20.03 0.86
N GLN A 318 21.42 -20.76 -0.12
CA GLN A 318 21.70 -20.49 -1.52
C GLN A 318 21.15 -19.12 -1.95
N SER A 319 19.99 -18.71 -1.42
CA SER A 319 19.44 -17.39 -1.68
C SER A 319 20.34 -16.26 -1.17
N LYS A 320 20.85 -16.36 0.07
CA LYS A 320 21.77 -15.35 0.62
C LYS A 320 23.10 -15.35 -0.12
N LYS A 321 23.63 -16.51 -0.55
CA LYS A 321 24.83 -16.56 -1.41
C LYS A 321 24.65 -15.76 -2.71
N ARG A 322 23.51 -15.90 -3.38
CA ARG A 322 23.19 -15.10 -4.58
C ARG A 322 23.02 -13.62 -4.27
N ALA A 323 22.37 -13.28 -3.15
CA ALA A 323 22.20 -11.90 -2.73
C ALA A 323 23.56 -11.22 -2.50
N LEU A 324 24.49 -11.88 -1.80
CA LEU A 324 25.86 -11.37 -1.61
C LEU A 324 26.60 -11.15 -2.92
N GLU A 325 26.54 -12.12 -3.83
CA GLU A 325 27.17 -12.00 -5.15
C GLU A 325 26.59 -10.84 -5.96
N TYR A 326 25.26 -10.69 -5.97
CA TYR A 326 24.59 -9.61 -6.68
C TYR A 326 24.90 -8.23 -6.08
N MET A 327 24.87 -8.11 -4.75
CA MET A 327 25.12 -6.85 -4.04
C MET A 327 26.62 -6.51 -3.97
N GLY A 328 27.52 -7.45 -4.26
CA GLY A 328 28.95 -7.27 -4.11
C GLY A 328 29.44 -7.23 -2.66
N LEU A 329 28.66 -7.79 -1.73
CA LEU A 329 28.93 -7.76 -0.28
C LEU A 329 29.61 -9.05 0.20
N LYS A 330 30.36 -8.97 1.31
CA LYS A 330 30.99 -10.13 1.94
C LYS A 330 30.26 -10.54 3.22
N ALA A 331 30.23 -11.84 3.49
CA ALA A 331 29.79 -12.36 4.79
C ALA A 331 30.60 -11.74 5.93
N GLY A 332 29.93 -11.30 6.99
CA GLY A 332 30.53 -10.65 8.15
C GLY A 332 30.96 -9.19 7.95
N GLU A 333 30.76 -8.61 6.77
CA GLU A 333 31.01 -7.19 6.51
C GLU A 333 30.05 -6.34 7.36
N LYS A 334 30.57 -5.30 8.02
CA LYS A 334 29.71 -4.38 8.78
C LYS A 334 28.94 -3.50 7.82
N ILE A 335 27.66 -3.30 8.10
CA ILE A 335 26.83 -2.39 7.31
C ILE A 335 27.42 -0.97 7.28
N THR A 336 28.02 -0.54 8.40
CA THR A 336 28.66 0.78 8.53
C THR A 336 29.92 0.96 7.68
N ASP A 337 30.50 -0.13 7.18
CA ASP A 337 31.75 -0.10 6.41
C ASP A 337 31.47 -0.08 4.89
N ILE A 338 30.21 -0.23 4.48
CA ILE A 338 29.78 -0.20 3.07
C ILE A 338 29.85 1.23 2.54
N GLU A 339 30.60 1.44 1.46
CA GLU A 339 30.68 2.73 0.77
C GLU A 339 29.39 3.01 -0.01
N LEU A 340 28.83 4.22 0.15
CA LEU A 340 27.60 4.64 -0.52
C LEU A 340 27.92 5.54 -1.71
N ASP A 341 27.58 5.09 -2.91
CA ASP A 341 27.76 5.92 -4.13
C ASP A 341 26.66 6.97 -4.29
N ARG A 342 25.42 6.63 -3.91
CA ARG A 342 24.22 7.46 -4.13
C ARG A 342 23.23 7.27 -2.99
N ILE A 343 22.54 8.35 -2.66
CA ILE A 343 21.47 8.36 -1.66
C ILE A 343 20.23 8.97 -2.30
N PHE A 344 19.13 8.24 -2.27
CA PHE A 344 17.81 8.71 -2.69
C PHE A 344 16.93 8.83 -1.47
N ILE A 345 16.26 9.97 -1.34
CA ILE A 345 15.29 10.25 -0.28
C ILE A 345 13.99 10.61 -1.01
N GLY A 346 12.93 9.85 -0.76
CA GLY A 346 11.67 9.97 -1.48
C GLY A 346 11.35 8.74 -2.32
N SER A 347 10.10 8.27 -2.21
CA SER A 347 9.44 7.22 -2.99
C SER A 347 7.97 7.13 -2.55
N CYS A 348 7.20 6.17 -3.07
CA CYS A 348 5.80 5.95 -2.67
C CYS A 348 5.66 5.56 -1.19
N THR A 349 6.71 5.00 -0.60
CA THR A 349 6.73 4.52 0.79
C THR A 349 7.07 5.61 1.81
N ASN A 350 7.86 6.61 1.43
CA ASN A 350 8.39 7.68 2.29
C ASN A 350 8.89 8.82 1.42
N GLY A 351 8.52 10.08 1.73
CA GLY A 351 8.91 11.25 0.93
C GLY A 351 7.99 12.42 1.17
#